data_AF-A0ABD2QZT1-F1
#
_entry.id   AF-A0ABD2QZT1-F1
#
_cell.length_a   1.000
_cell.length_b   1.000
_cell.length_c   1.000
_cell.angle_alpha   90.00
_cell.angle_beta   90.00
_cell.angle_gamma   90.00
#
_symmetry.space_group_name_H-M   'P 1'
#
loop_
_entity.id
_entity.type
_entity.pdbx_description
1 polymer ?
#
loop_
_entity_poly.entity_id
_entity_poly.type
_entity_poly.pdbx_seq_one_letter_code
_entity_poly.pdbx_strand_id
1 'polypeptide(L)'
;MEPDRSWMYNRNNPGRAGIILEFAEGVTSFKNQAKTLDDFLTSRLIRCPCVNCENVRYHTTENVAMHLMMNGFKPGYTVWTSHGEVESDTMFNNFIVGESSRSTEHNYVHGSRMSDMVDDAFGMHSDFEFEENVEEAPNEEANTFYEQLRDCSRPLFNGSPHSKLFAVRLLSIKSDNNISQGAMDSMIDLMKELVDPNVEIPYSYYKANALVSK
;
A
#
# COMPACT_ATOMS: atom_id res chain seq x y z
N MET A 1 17.23 -21.89 -13.09
CA MET A 1 18.23 -20.80 -13.22
C MET A 1 17.58 -19.60 -12.57
N GLU A 2 18.07 -19.18 -11.40
CA GLU A 2 17.53 -17.99 -10.73
C GLU A 2 17.70 -16.78 -11.66
N PRO A 3 16.70 -15.88 -11.74
CA PRO A 3 16.85 -14.66 -12.51
C PRO A 3 18.03 -13.85 -11.96
N ASP A 4 18.95 -13.42 -12.82
CA ASP A 4 20.06 -12.57 -12.41
C ASP A 4 19.52 -11.20 -11.96
N ARG A 5 19.68 -10.91 -10.66
CA ARG A 5 19.24 -9.67 -10.01
C ARG A 5 20.41 -8.75 -9.66
N SER A 6 21.62 -9.05 -10.09
CA SER A 6 22.81 -8.25 -9.79
C SER A 6 22.67 -6.80 -10.27
N TRP A 7 21.94 -6.57 -11.36
CA TRP A 7 21.63 -5.24 -11.89
C TRP A 7 20.91 -4.33 -10.88
N MET A 8 20.15 -4.88 -9.92
CA MET A 8 19.39 -4.09 -8.94
C MET A 8 20.28 -3.24 -8.04
N TYR A 9 21.54 -3.66 -7.85
CA TYR A 9 22.51 -2.98 -6.99
C TYR A 9 23.63 -2.30 -7.78
N ASN A 10 23.63 -2.42 -9.10
CA ASN A 10 24.56 -1.75 -10.03
C ASN A 10 23.90 -0.53 -10.68
N ARG A 11 23.59 0.50 -9.88
CA ARG A 11 22.82 1.67 -10.34
C ARG A 11 23.61 2.67 -11.18
N ASN A 12 24.85 2.97 -10.79
CA ASN A 12 25.60 4.11 -11.33
C ASN A 12 26.79 3.67 -12.19
N ASN A 13 27.06 4.39 -13.27
CA ASN A 13 28.26 4.16 -14.07
C ASN A 13 29.53 4.36 -13.21
N PRO A 14 30.65 3.68 -13.55
CA PRO A 14 31.94 3.93 -12.92
C PRO A 14 32.24 5.44 -12.94
N GLY A 15 32.50 6.03 -11.77
CA GLY A 15 32.71 7.48 -11.63
C GLY A 15 31.45 8.33 -11.45
N ARG A 16 30.27 7.73 -11.16
CA ARG A 16 28.98 8.41 -10.91
C ARG A 16 28.43 9.21 -12.11
N ALA A 17 28.87 8.93 -13.32
CA ALA A 17 28.40 9.59 -14.54
C ALA A 17 27.06 9.00 -15.03
N GLY A 18 25.99 9.21 -14.25
CA GLY A 18 24.63 8.80 -14.61
C GLY A 18 24.28 7.35 -14.28
N ILE A 19 23.06 6.96 -14.66
CA ILE A 19 22.45 5.67 -14.36
C ILE A 19 22.86 4.65 -15.43
N ILE A 20 23.19 3.43 -15.01
CA ILE A 20 23.49 2.30 -15.91
C ILE A 20 22.22 1.89 -16.66
N LEU A 21 22.34 1.62 -17.96
CA LEU A 21 21.22 1.23 -18.81
C LEU A 21 20.49 -0.01 -18.27
N GLU A 22 21.24 -1.05 -17.89
CA GLU A 22 20.69 -2.28 -17.29
C GLU A 22 19.84 -2.00 -16.04
N PHE A 23 20.24 -1.04 -15.20
CA PHE A 23 19.44 -0.65 -14.03
C PHE A 23 18.11 -0.04 -14.46
N ALA A 24 18.12 0.87 -15.44
CA ALA A 24 16.91 1.53 -15.93
C ALA A 24 15.94 0.54 -16.62
N GLU A 25 16.48 -0.39 -17.40
CA GLU A 25 15.71 -1.46 -18.06
C GLU A 25 15.14 -2.45 -17.04
N GLY A 26 15.94 -2.81 -16.03
CA GLY A 26 15.49 -3.65 -14.92
C GLY A 26 14.36 -2.99 -14.12
N VAL A 27 14.47 -1.68 -13.81
CA VAL A 27 13.38 -0.93 -13.15
C VAL A 27 12.11 -0.91 -14.01
N THR A 28 12.25 -0.81 -15.33
CA THR A 28 11.11 -0.88 -16.26
C THR A 28 10.45 -2.26 -16.23
N SER A 29 11.26 -3.32 -16.21
CA SER A 29 10.80 -4.70 -16.10
C SER A 29 10.07 -4.96 -14.78
N PHE A 30 10.64 -4.47 -13.67
CA PHE A 30 10.01 -4.50 -12.35
C PHE A 30 8.62 -3.86 -12.34
N LYS A 31 8.49 -2.65 -12.92
CA LYS A 31 7.18 -1.98 -13.01
C LYS A 31 6.17 -2.80 -13.78
N ASN A 32 6.58 -3.38 -14.91
CA ASN A 32 5.68 -4.14 -15.77
C ASN A 32 5.17 -5.40 -15.06
N GLN A 33 6.04 -6.10 -14.33
CA GLN A 33 5.63 -7.24 -13.51
C GLN A 33 4.73 -6.80 -12.35
N ALA A 34 5.05 -5.70 -11.65
CA ALA A 34 4.20 -5.21 -10.56
C ALA A 34 2.78 -4.81 -11.03
N LYS A 35 2.63 -4.41 -12.30
CA LYS A 35 1.33 -4.11 -12.93
C LYS A 35 0.47 -5.34 -13.20
N THR A 36 1.04 -6.54 -13.22
CA THR A 36 0.26 -7.78 -13.44
C THR A 36 -0.38 -8.32 -12.17
N LEU A 37 -0.10 -7.73 -11.01
CA LEU A 37 -0.60 -8.17 -9.71
C LEU A 37 -1.97 -7.56 -9.40
N ASP A 38 -2.80 -8.32 -8.68
CA ASP A 38 -4.16 -7.91 -8.29
C ASP A 38 -4.18 -6.62 -7.44
N ASP A 39 -3.15 -6.42 -6.60
CA ASP A 39 -2.95 -5.20 -5.81
C ASP A 39 -2.96 -3.94 -6.71
N PHE A 40 -2.30 -4.02 -7.87
CA PHE A 40 -2.27 -2.94 -8.84
C PHE A 40 -3.60 -2.81 -9.59
N LEU A 41 -4.24 -3.92 -9.96
CA LEU A 41 -5.52 -3.90 -10.67
C LEU A 41 -6.62 -3.21 -9.84
N THR A 42 -6.57 -3.38 -8.52
CA THR A 42 -7.54 -2.80 -7.59
C THR A 42 -7.24 -1.34 -7.25
N SER A 43 -5.99 -1.03 -6.91
CA SER A 43 -5.64 0.29 -6.33
C SER A 43 -4.92 1.25 -7.28
N ARG A 44 -4.39 0.73 -8.41
CA ARG A 44 -3.43 1.42 -9.30
C ARG A 44 -2.14 1.89 -8.60
N LEU A 45 -1.86 1.37 -7.41
CA LEU A 45 -0.66 1.62 -6.63
C LEU A 45 0.12 0.32 -6.40
N ILE A 46 1.43 0.44 -6.22
CA ILE A 46 2.30 -0.67 -5.85
C ILE A 46 3.16 -0.27 -4.65
N ARG A 47 3.63 -1.26 -3.88
CA ARG A 47 4.62 -1.04 -2.82
C ARG A 47 5.93 -0.52 -3.41
N CYS A 48 6.58 0.42 -2.74
CA CYS A 48 7.83 1.00 -3.21
C CYS A 48 9.03 0.32 -2.53
N PRO A 49 9.86 -0.45 -3.26
CA PRO A 49 11.01 -1.14 -2.68
C PRO A 49 12.26 -0.25 -2.55
N CYS A 50 12.14 1.07 -2.67
CA CYS A 50 13.31 1.94 -2.55
C CYS A 50 13.82 2.00 -1.12
N VAL A 51 15.08 2.40 -0.93
CA VAL A 51 15.74 2.50 0.39
C VAL A 51 14.91 3.31 1.40
N ASN A 52 14.21 4.36 0.96
CA ASN A 52 13.44 5.23 1.86
C ASN A 52 12.03 4.73 2.17
N CYS A 53 11.50 3.81 1.36
CA CYS A 53 10.12 3.33 1.47
C CYS A 53 10.02 1.89 1.96
N GLU A 54 11.05 1.07 1.72
CA GLU A 54 11.24 -0.28 2.28
C GLU A 54 10.10 -1.28 2.03
N ASN A 55 9.31 -1.10 0.97
CA ASN A 55 8.06 -1.81 0.68
C ASN A 55 6.89 -1.47 1.62
N VAL A 56 6.98 -0.44 2.44
CA VAL A 56 5.89 -0.01 3.34
C VAL A 56 4.92 0.94 2.62
N ARG A 57 5.46 1.86 1.80
CA ARG A 57 4.66 2.92 1.17
C ARG A 57 4.13 2.51 -0.20
N TYR A 58 2.90 2.88 -0.49
CA TYR A 58 2.24 2.69 -1.78
C TYR A 58 2.36 3.94 -2.66
N HIS A 59 2.78 3.75 -3.90
CA HIS A 59 2.96 4.81 -4.88
C HIS A 59 2.53 4.36 -6.28
N THR A 60 2.32 5.33 -7.17
CA THR A 60 2.11 5.04 -8.59
C THR A 60 3.37 4.40 -9.18
N THR A 61 3.20 3.64 -10.27
CA THR A 61 4.33 2.98 -10.94
C THR A 61 5.41 3.96 -11.39
N GLU A 62 5.02 5.18 -11.74
CA GLU A 62 5.90 6.27 -12.17
C GLU A 62 6.70 6.82 -10.99
N ASN A 63 6.06 7.03 -9.84
CA ASN A 63 6.74 7.48 -8.63
C ASN A 63 7.68 6.41 -8.08
N VAL A 64 7.30 5.13 -8.13
CA VAL A 64 8.21 4.05 -7.76
C VAL A 64 9.43 4.00 -8.68
N ALA A 65 9.24 4.19 -10.00
CA ALA A 65 10.35 4.30 -10.94
C ALA A 65 11.31 5.43 -10.54
N MET A 66 10.77 6.63 -10.31
CA MET A 66 11.54 7.80 -9.92
C MET A 66 12.32 7.55 -8.63
N HIS A 67 11.67 6.99 -7.59
CA HIS A 67 12.32 6.68 -6.33
C HIS A 67 13.47 5.67 -6.48
N LEU A 68 13.30 4.64 -7.31
CA LEU A 68 14.35 3.67 -7.59
C LEU A 68 15.49 4.29 -8.39
N MET A 69 15.17 5.12 -9.37
CA MET A 69 16.17 5.86 -10.16
C MET A 69 16.97 6.86 -9.34
N MET A 70 16.40 7.42 -8.25
CA MET A 70 17.10 8.36 -7.37
C MET A 70 17.83 7.69 -6.20
N ASN A 71 17.19 6.73 -5.55
CA ASN A 71 17.62 6.20 -4.24
C ASN A 71 18.08 4.73 -4.30
N GLY A 72 17.75 4.01 -5.37
CA GLY A 72 18.02 2.56 -5.47
C GLY A 72 17.06 1.71 -4.63
N PHE A 73 17.24 0.39 -4.70
CA PHE A 73 16.46 -0.61 -3.97
C PHE A 73 16.94 -0.73 -2.51
N LYS A 74 16.03 -1.15 -1.61
CA LYS A 74 16.41 -1.54 -0.25
C LYS A 74 17.45 -2.68 -0.31
N PRO A 75 18.44 -2.70 0.60
CA PRO A 75 19.42 -3.78 0.65
C PRO A 75 18.77 -5.16 0.87
N GLY A 76 19.29 -6.20 0.22
CA GLY A 76 18.84 -7.60 0.42
C GLY A 76 17.48 -7.96 -0.18
N TYR A 77 16.92 -7.11 -1.04
CA TYR A 77 15.64 -7.33 -1.72
C TYR A 77 15.83 -7.79 -3.16
N THR A 78 16.44 -8.96 -3.32
CA THR A 78 16.65 -9.60 -4.63
C THR A 78 15.42 -10.39 -5.09
N VAL A 79 14.65 -10.94 -4.16
CA VAL A 79 13.40 -11.65 -4.43
C VAL A 79 12.24 -10.70 -4.21
N TRP A 80 11.37 -10.54 -5.21
CA TRP A 80 10.28 -9.57 -5.16
C TRP A 80 9.08 -10.11 -4.37
N THR A 81 9.31 -10.53 -3.12
CA THR A 81 8.31 -11.16 -2.25
C THR A 81 7.09 -10.28 -2.01
N SER A 82 7.29 -8.97 -1.86
CA SER A 82 6.19 -8.01 -1.73
C SER A 82 5.43 -7.77 -3.05
N HIS A 83 5.88 -8.38 -4.15
CA HIS A 83 5.33 -8.30 -5.51
C HIS A 83 5.13 -9.70 -6.13
N GLY A 84 4.83 -10.70 -5.31
CA GLY A 84 4.33 -12.00 -5.76
C GLY A 84 5.38 -13.02 -6.17
N GLU A 85 6.67 -12.76 -5.98
CA GLU A 85 7.69 -13.79 -6.13
C GLU A 85 7.81 -14.64 -4.87
N VAL A 86 7.99 -15.94 -5.06
CA VAL A 86 8.17 -16.91 -3.98
C VAL A 86 9.61 -17.42 -4.06
N GLU A 87 10.30 -17.50 -2.92
CA GLU A 87 11.62 -18.11 -2.86
C GLU A 87 11.54 -19.60 -3.19
N SER A 88 12.39 -20.05 -4.10
CA SER A 88 12.38 -21.41 -4.68
C SER A 88 12.45 -22.54 -3.65
N ASP A 89 12.94 -22.27 -2.43
CA ASP A 89 13.00 -23.25 -1.33
C ASP A 89 11.65 -23.51 -0.64
N THR A 90 10.58 -22.82 -1.04
CA THR A 90 9.23 -22.97 -0.44
C THR A 90 8.18 -23.52 -1.41
N MET A 91 8.60 -24.35 -2.37
CA MET A 91 7.68 -25.03 -3.30
C MET A 91 6.95 -26.22 -2.64
N PHE A 92 6.09 -25.96 -1.67
CA PHE A 92 4.90 -26.80 -1.45
C PHE A 92 3.79 -26.26 -2.33
N ASN A 93 3.65 -26.91 -3.49
CA ASN A 93 2.61 -26.70 -4.48
C ASN A 93 1.23 -26.66 -3.82
N ASN A 94 0.48 -25.59 -4.08
CA ASN A 94 -0.96 -25.69 -4.32
C ASN A 94 -1.43 -24.47 -5.12
N PHE A 95 -1.39 -24.63 -6.44
CA PHE A 95 -2.21 -23.85 -7.35
C PHE A 95 -2.79 -24.81 -8.37
N ILE A 96 -4.11 -25.11 -8.28
CA ILE A 96 -4.99 -25.23 -9.45
C ILE A 96 -6.39 -24.72 -9.07
N VAL A 97 -6.70 -23.54 -9.62
CA VAL A 97 -7.96 -23.05 -10.24
C VAL A 97 -9.17 -24.01 -10.24
N GLY A 98 -10.36 -23.51 -9.87
CA GLY A 98 -11.63 -24.05 -10.36
C GLY A 98 -12.85 -23.88 -9.46
N GLU A 99 -13.64 -22.85 -9.77
CA GLU A 99 -15.10 -22.69 -9.63
C GLU A 99 -15.97 -23.76 -8.91
N SER A 100 -16.80 -23.27 -7.99
CA SER A 100 -18.16 -23.74 -7.60
C SER A 100 -18.42 -25.16 -7.08
N SER A 101 -18.95 -25.17 -5.84
CA SER A 101 -20.09 -25.98 -5.34
C SER A 101 -19.90 -27.46 -4.93
N ARG A 102 -20.10 -27.67 -3.61
CA ARG A 102 -20.81 -28.78 -2.92
C ARG A 102 -20.10 -30.13 -2.65
N SER A 103 -20.04 -30.43 -1.34
CA SER A 103 -20.35 -31.70 -0.63
C SER A 103 -19.38 -32.90 -0.65
N THR A 104 -18.93 -33.25 0.57
CA THR A 104 -18.96 -34.61 1.20
C THR A 104 -17.73 -35.54 1.12
N GLU A 105 -17.11 -35.70 2.30
CA GLU A 105 -16.59 -36.92 3.00
C GLU A 105 -15.38 -37.76 2.50
N HIS A 106 -14.42 -37.92 3.44
CA HIS A 106 -13.74 -39.15 3.91
C HIS A 106 -12.95 -40.06 2.92
N ASN A 107 -11.61 -40.11 3.01
CA ASN A 107 -10.81 -40.96 3.94
C ASN A 107 -9.38 -41.31 3.46
N TYR A 108 -8.40 -40.98 4.30
CA TYR A 108 -7.25 -41.75 4.82
C TYR A 108 -6.18 -42.46 3.92
N VAL A 109 -4.94 -42.02 4.17
CA VAL A 109 -3.72 -42.81 4.52
C VAL A 109 -2.85 -43.43 3.41
N HIS A 110 -1.65 -42.87 3.28
CA HIS A 110 -0.44 -43.66 3.55
C HIS A 110 0.62 -42.77 4.23
N GLY A 111 0.65 -42.87 5.56
CA GLY A 111 1.63 -42.23 6.43
C GLY A 111 3.02 -42.78 6.19
N SER A 112 3.96 -41.85 6.11
CA SER A 112 5.38 -42.07 6.03
C SER A 112 5.87 -42.85 7.25
N ARG A 113 6.73 -43.84 7.02
CA ARG A 113 7.41 -44.70 8.01
C ARG A 113 8.31 -43.94 9.01
N MET A 114 8.29 -42.60 8.95
CA MET A 114 8.95 -41.67 9.87
C MET A 114 7.97 -41.15 10.95
N SER A 115 6.65 -41.19 10.69
CA SER A 115 5.61 -40.78 11.64
C SER A 115 5.55 -41.70 12.86
N ASP A 116 5.70 -43.01 12.64
CA ASP A 116 5.64 -44.00 13.73
C ASP A 116 6.84 -43.89 14.69
N MET A 117 8.00 -43.41 14.22
CA MET A 117 9.18 -43.22 15.08
C MET A 117 9.14 -41.93 15.90
N VAL A 118 8.45 -40.89 15.41
CA VAL A 118 8.28 -39.63 16.16
C VAL A 118 7.18 -39.76 17.22
N ASP A 119 6.12 -40.53 16.96
CA ASP A 119 5.07 -40.81 17.95
C ASP A 119 5.57 -41.68 19.10
N ASP A 120 6.47 -42.65 18.85
CA ASP A 120 7.10 -43.46 19.91
C ASP A 120 8.08 -42.66 20.78
N ALA A 121 8.74 -41.64 20.21
CA ALA A 121 9.71 -40.81 20.93
C ALA A 121 9.04 -39.72 21.79
N PHE A 122 7.85 -39.26 21.41
CA PHE A 122 7.10 -38.19 22.07
C PHE A 122 5.76 -38.66 22.65
N GLY A 123 5.60 -39.97 22.87
CA GLY A 123 4.40 -40.61 23.39
C GLY A 123 3.78 -39.87 24.58
N MET A 124 2.62 -39.27 24.32
CA MET A 124 1.57 -38.83 25.24
C MET A 124 1.97 -38.67 26.72
N HIS A 125 2.37 -37.45 27.07
CA HIS A 125 1.83 -36.80 28.26
C HIS A 125 1.03 -35.59 27.81
N SER A 126 -0.27 -35.83 27.59
CA SER A 126 -1.30 -34.82 27.36
C SER A 126 -1.52 -34.01 28.64
N ASP A 127 -0.84 -32.88 28.80
CA ASP A 127 -1.13 -31.85 29.83
C ASP A 127 -0.52 -30.49 29.44
N PHE A 128 -0.59 -30.11 28.17
CA PHE A 128 -0.33 -28.72 27.77
C PHE A 128 -1.56 -28.18 27.03
N GLU A 129 -2.43 -27.51 27.78
CA GLU A 129 -3.49 -26.67 27.24
C GLU A 129 -2.83 -25.59 26.37
N PHE A 130 -3.12 -25.65 25.07
CA PHE A 130 -2.80 -24.56 24.15
C PHE A 130 -3.84 -23.47 24.41
N GLU A 131 -3.48 -22.45 25.20
CA GLU A 131 -4.29 -21.23 25.32
C GLU A 131 -4.58 -20.72 23.90
N GLU A 132 -5.86 -20.67 23.54
CA GLU A 132 -6.34 -19.94 22.37
C GLU A 132 -5.72 -18.55 22.38
N ASN A 133 -5.11 -18.12 21.27
CA ASN A 133 -4.77 -16.72 21.08
C ASN A 133 -6.09 -15.95 20.97
N VAL A 134 -6.65 -15.56 22.11
CA VAL A 134 -7.84 -14.71 22.19
C VAL A 134 -7.44 -13.37 21.55
N GLU A 135 -8.09 -13.00 20.44
CA GLU A 135 -8.05 -11.63 19.94
C GLU A 135 -8.50 -10.70 21.07
N GLU A 136 -7.53 -10.04 21.70
CA GLU A 136 -7.80 -9.14 22.82
C GLU A 136 -8.58 -7.94 22.26
N ALA A 137 -9.76 -7.69 22.82
CA ALA A 137 -10.57 -6.55 22.41
C ALA A 137 -9.77 -5.25 22.54
N PRO A 138 -9.94 -4.27 21.63
CA PRO A 138 -9.18 -3.03 21.69
C PRO A 138 -9.35 -2.39 23.06
N ASN A 139 -8.23 -2.02 23.69
CA ASN A 139 -8.26 -1.25 24.92
C ASN A 139 -9.01 0.09 24.71
N GLU A 140 -9.39 0.73 25.80
CA GLU A 140 -10.21 1.96 25.77
C GLU A 140 -9.57 3.08 24.92
N GLU A 141 -8.23 3.17 24.92
CA GLU A 141 -7.48 4.13 24.11
C GLU A 141 -7.57 3.82 22.60
N ALA A 142 -7.44 2.55 22.21
CA ALA A 142 -7.57 2.11 20.83
C ALA A 142 -9.00 2.32 20.32
N ASN A 143 -10.02 2.03 21.13
CA ASN A 143 -11.42 2.32 20.77
C ASN A 143 -11.63 3.81 20.53
N THR A 144 -11.11 4.66 21.42
CA THR A 144 -11.19 6.12 21.26
C THR A 144 -10.55 6.58 19.95
N PHE A 145 -9.38 6.03 19.60
CA PHE A 145 -8.71 6.32 18.33
C PHE A 145 -9.54 5.88 17.12
N TYR A 146 -10.11 4.66 17.14
CA TYR A 146 -10.94 4.17 16.04
C TYR A 146 -12.23 4.98 15.86
N GLU A 147 -12.83 5.46 16.95
CA GLU A 147 -13.99 6.35 16.89
C GLU A 147 -13.66 7.70 16.24
N GLN A 148 -12.52 8.30 16.61
CA GLN A 148 -12.03 9.53 16.00
C GLN A 148 -11.75 9.35 14.50
N LEU A 149 -11.10 8.25 14.13
CA LEU A 149 -10.82 7.92 12.74
C LEU A 149 -12.12 7.74 11.94
N ARG A 150 -13.12 7.08 12.53
CA ARG A 150 -14.44 6.88 11.92
C ARG A 150 -15.16 8.21 11.73
N ASP A 151 -15.12 9.11 12.71
CA ASP A 151 -15.78 10.43 12.57
C ASP A 151 -15.11 11.29 11.49
N CYS A 152 -13.78 11.32 11.43
CA CYS A 152 -13.03 12.01 10.39
C CYS A 152 -13.27 11.44 8.97
N SER A 153 -13.58 10.14 8.88
CA SER A 153 -13.85 9.46 7.61
C SER A 153 -15.26 9.71 7.06
N ARG A 154 -16.17 10.33 7.84
CA ARG A 154 -17.52 10.65 7.37
C ARG A 154 -17.50 11.72 6.26
N PRO A 155 -18.44 11.67 5.30
CA PRO A 155 -18.62 12.71 4.28
C PRO A 155 -18.82 14.12 4.89
N LEU A 156 -18.40 15.16 4.17
CA LEU A 156 -18.60 16.56 4.59
C LEU A 156 -20.09 16.95 4.70
N PHE A 157 -20.89 16.42 3.77
CA PHE A 157 -22.36 16.53 3.72
C PHE A 157 -22.91 15.29 3.02
N ASN A 158 -24.23 15.09 3.05
CA ASN A 158 -24.85 13.91 2.44
C ASN A 158 -24.62 13.89 0.92
N GLY A 159 -24.01 12.82 0.39
CA GLY A 159 -23.66 12.71 -1.03
C GLY A 159 -22.32 13.35 -1.43
N SER A 160 -21.54 13.90 -0.48
CA SER A 160 -20.22 14.45 -0.77
C SER A 160 -19.20 13.35 -1.12
N PRO A 161 -18.38 13.52 -2.18
CA PRO A 161 -17.27 12.62 -2.49
C PRO A 161 -16.06 12.80 -1.54
N HIS A 162 -16.11 13.79 -0.64
CA HIS A 162 -15.01 14.13 0.25
C HIS A 162 -15.42 13.95 1.72
N SER A 163 -14.52 13.38 2.52
CA SER A 163 -14.69 13.24 3.96
C SER A 163 -14.17 14.46 4.73
N LYS A 164 -14.40 14.51 6.05
CA LYS A 164 -13.85 15.57 6.92
C LYS A 164 -12.32 15.66 6.86
N LEU A 165 -11.63 14.61 6.43
CA LEU A 165 -10.18 14.61 6.13
C LEU A 165 -9.78 15.63 5.06
N PHE A 166 -10.71 16.19 4.29
CA PHE A 166 -10.46 17.35 3.44
C PHE A 166 -9.79 18.52 4.19
N ALA A 167 -10.03 18.64 5.51
CA ALA A 167 -9.34 19.61 6.37
C ALA A 167 -7.81 19.50 6.31
N VAL A 168 -7.26 18.28 6.16
CA VAL A 168 -5.81 18.07 6.01
C VAL A 168 -5.30 18.73 4.73
N ARG A 169 -6.06 18.62 3.63
CA ARG A 169 -5.70 19.27 2.36
C ARG A 169 -5.73 20.80 2.49
N LEU A 170 -6.70 21.35 3.21
CA LEU A 170 -6.76 22.79 3.52
C LEU A 170 -5.53 23.25 4.30
N LEU A 171 -5.10 22.47 5.31
CA LEU A 171 -3.90 22.76 6.09
C LEU A 171 -2.61 22.67 5.24
N SER A 172 -2.52 21.69 4.34
CA SER A 172 -1.40 21.60 3.38
C SER A 172 -1.33 22.84 2.49
N ILE A 173 -2.46 23.24 1.87
CA ILE A 173 -2.52 24.45 1.03
C ILE A 173 -2.09 25.68 1.80
N LYS A 174 -2.58 25.82 3.04
CA LYS A 174 -2.22 26.91 3.93
C LYS A 174 -0.72 26.95 4.19
N SER A 175 -0.12 25.81 4.50
CA SER A 175 1.31 25.68 4.78
C SER A 175 2.15 25.96 3.53
N ASP A 176 1.81 25.36 2.40
CA ASP A 176 2.59 25.44 1.16
C ASP A 176 2.60 26.86 0.58
N ASN A 177 1.54 27.63 0.83
CA ASN A 177 1.38 29.00 0.31
C ASN A 177 1.53 30.07 1.40
N ASN A 178 1.96 29.71 2.61
CA ASN A 178 2.07 30.60 3.77
C ASN A 178 0.81 31.46 4.00
N ILE A 179 -0.38 30.88 3.79
CA ILE A 179 -1.65 31.57 3.99
C ILE A 179 -1.82 31.84 5.48
N SER A 180 -2.17 33.08 5.83
CA SER A 180 -2.44 33.47 7.21
C SER A 180 -3.66 32.72 7.76
N GLN A 181 -3.75 32.55 9.08
CA GLN A 181 -4.93 31.93 9.70
C GLN A 181 -6.21 32.67 9.28
N GLY A 182 -6.25 34.00 9.42
CA GLY A 182 -7.43 34.79 9.08
C GLY A 182 -7.84 34.75 7.60
N ALA A 183 -6.88 34.65 6.67
CA ALA A 183 -7.21 34.47 5.25
C ALA A 183 -7.80 33.08 4.97
N MET A 184 -7.28 32.04 5.64
CA MET A 184 -7.81 30.68 5.54
C MET A 184 -9.20 30.57 6.14
N ASP A 185 -9.43 31.17 7.31
CA ASP A 185 -10.74 31.19 7.98
C ASP A 185 -11.79 31.87 7.08
N SER A 186 -11.44 33.02 6.51
CA SER A 186 -12.31 33.74 5.56
C SER A 186 -12.66 32.87 4.33
N MET A 187 -11.70 32.08 3.84
CA MET A 187 -11.92 31.18 2.71
C MET A 187 -12.80 29.98 3.09
N ILE A 188 -12.65 29.44 4.30
CA ILE A 188 -13.50 28.36 4.82
C ILE A 188 -14.94 28.85 5.00
N ASP A 189 -15.13 30.07 5.50
CA ASP A 189 -16.46 30.65 5.67
C ASP A 189 -17.15 30.86 4.31
N LEU A 190 -16.43 31.36 3.30
CA LEU A 190 -16.94 31.40 1.93
C LEU A 190 -17.31 30.01 1.40
N MET A 191 -16.50 28.97 1.66
CA MET A 191 -16.84 27.61 1.26
C MET A 191 -18.13 27.09 1.92
N LYS A 192 -18.40 27.46 3.18
CA LYS A 192 -19.65 27.08 3.88
C LYS A 192 -20.88 27.72 3.25
N GLU A 193 -20.76 28.96 2.77
CA GLU A 193 -21.85 29.65 2.06
C GLU A 193 -22.16 28.99 0.70
N LEU A 194 -21.15 28.38 0.07
CA LEU A 194 -21.22 27.77 -1.26
C LEU A 194 -21.68 26.30 -1.27
N VAL A 195 -22.13 25.76 -0.15
CA VAL A 195 -22.60 24.35 -0.05
C VAL A 195 -23.88 24.10 -0.87
N ASP A 196 -24.52 25.14 -1.42
CA ASP A 196 -25.59 24.98 -2.40
C ASP A 196 -25.07 24.45 -3.76
N PRO A 197 -25.66 23.38 -4.31
CA PRO A 197 -25.10 22.64 -5.45
C PRO A 197 -25.12 23.37 -6.81
N ASN A 198 -25.67 24.59 -6.88
CA ASN A 198 -25.85 25.34 -8.13
C ASN A 198 -24.93 26.57 -8.27
N VAL A 199 -23.86 26.67 -7.49
CA VAL A 199 -22.98 27.84 -7.56
C VAL A 199 -21.89 27.67 -8.61
N GLU A 200 -21.89 28.53 -9.63
CA GLU A 200 -20.84 28.63 -10.64
C GLU A 200 -19.59 29.31 -10.05
N ILE A 201 -18.70 28.51 -9.43
CA ILE A 201 -17.45 29.00 -8.85
C ILE A 201 -16.38 29.13 -9.96
N PRO A 202 -15.69 30.28 -10.09
CA PRO A 202 -14.58 30.43 -11.00
C PRO A 202 -13.45 29.44 -10.70
N TYR A 203 -12.99 28.70 -11.71
CA TYR A 203 -11.95 27.68 -11.53
C TYR A 203 -10.50 28.22 -11.41
N SER A 204 -10.31 29.54 -11.45
CA SER A 204 -8.97 30.14 -11.27
C SER A 204 -9.04 31.56 -10.72
N TYR A 205 -7.96 31.97 -10.04
CA TYR A 205 -7.77 33.35 -9.59
C TYR A 205 -7.90 34.35 -10.75
N TYR A 206 -7.30 34.05 -11.91
CA TYR A 206 -7.38 34.92 -13.09
C TYR A 206 -8.81 35.17 -13.55
N LYS A 207 -9.66 34.13 -13.53
CA LYS A 207 -11.08 34.27 -13.88
C LYS A 207 -11.87 35.02 -12.82
N ALA A 208 -11.63 34.73 -11.54
CA ALA A 208 -12.22 35.50 -10.45
C ALA A 208 -11.85 36.99 -10.56
N ASN A 209 -10.58 37.30 -10.84
CA ASN A 209 -10.11 38.66 -11.01
C ASN A 209 -10.73 39.35 -12.23
N ALA A 210 -10.91 38.62 -13.34
CA ALA A 210 -11.56 39.15 -14.54
C ALA A 210 -13.04 39.52 -14.32
N LEU A 211 -13.74 38.85 -13.40
CA LEU A 211 -15.14 39.17 -13.07
C LEU A 211 -15.28 40.49 -12.30
N VAL A 212 -14.27 40.83 -11.49
CA VAL A 212 -14.28 42.03 -10.63
C VAL A 212 -13.56 43.22 -11.29
N SER A 213 -12.69 42.95 -12.26
CA SER A 213 -11.99 43.99 -13.05
C SER A 213 -12.92 44.57 -14.12
N LYS A 214 -13.87 45.43 -13.70
CA LYS A 214 -14.64 46.33 -14.59
C LYS A 214 -14.22 47.78 -14.38
#